data_AF-A0A369VT84-F1
#
_entry.id   AF-A0A369VT84-F1
#
_cell.length_a   1.000
_cell.length_b   1.000
_cell.length_c   1.000
_cell.angle_alpha   90.00
_cell.angle_beta   90.00
_cell.angle_gamma   90.00
#
_symmetry.space_group_name_H-M   'P 1'
#
loop_
_entity.id
_entity.type
_entity.pdbx_description
1 polymer ?
#
loop_
_entity_poly.entity_id
_entity_poly.type
_entity_poly.pdbx_seq_one_letter_code
_entity_poly.pdbx_strand_id
1 'polypeptide(L)'
;MPIEKALHGIASAYPWGPPTKGEFESTAAFDQRVHDELNAKLGGTDRIVAVIPIRDMMKYDADTSTLTINPVDKRVKENVITVKAYSDIDGESTYVGSNAYGASTEVSRHTFTQFYMLLPARGQTAITSTMAPDAARSLKENGSLVLVGSLLSPYIAYERQRGRPTISDPNDVTYLQFYLGMIAQCAVIVNQGEEVGRIAL
;
A
#
# COMPACT_ATOMS: atom_id res chain seq x y z
N MET A 1 4.62 -12.11 11.91
CA MET A 1 3.50 -12.45 10.99
C MET A 1 3.78 -11.75 9.67
N PRO A 2 3.62 -12.38 8.50
CA PRO A 2 3.75 -11.68 7.21
C PRO A 2 2.72 -10.55 7.16
N ILE A 3 3.12 -9.34 6.75
CA ILE A 3 2.19 -8.20 6.69
C ILE A 3 1.01 -8.47 5.76
N GLU A 4 1.19 -9.33 4.75
CA GLU A 4 0.11 -9.79 3.89
C GLU A 4 -1.04 -10.40 4.70
N LYS A 5 -0.78 -11.27 5.69
CA LYS A 5 -1.83 -11.84 6.54
C LYS A 5 -2.48 -10.80 7.45
N ALA A 6 -1.72 -9.81 7.91
CA ALA A 6 -2.22 -8.72 8.73
C ALA A 6 -3.10 -7.75 7.92
N LEU A 7 -2.66 -7.37 6.72
CA LEU A 7 -3.39 -6.49 5.80
C LEU A 7 -4.60 -7.21 5.19
N HIS A 8 -4.49 -8.49 4.81
CA HIS A 8 -5.64 -9.32 4.47
C HIS A 8 -6.59 -9.47 5.66
N GLY A 9 -6.07 -9.59 6.88
CA GLY A 9 -6.86 -9.59 8.10
C GLY A 9 -7.63 -8.29 8.30
N ILE A 10 -7.03 -7.13 7.97
CA ILE A 10 -7.69 -5.82 7.98
C ILE A 10 -8.72 -5.73 6.85
N ALA A 11 -8.39 -6.16 5.63
CA ALA A 11 -9.29 -6.23 4.48
C ALA A 11 -10.54 -7.06 4.79
N SER A 12 -10.31 -8.24 5.37
CA SER A 12 -11.34 -9.22 5.70
C SER A 12 -12.16 -8.80 6.93
N ALA A 13 -11.59 -7.99 7.83
CA ALA A 13 -12.32 -7.38 8.92
C ALA A 13 -13.26 -6.28 8.43
N TYR A 14 -12.87 -5.59 7.36
CA TYR A 14 -13.55 -4.43 6.83
C TYR A 14 -13.89 -4.57 5.33
N PRO A 15 -14.58 -5.66 4.91
CA PRO A 15 -14.89 -5.91 3.51
C PRO A 15 -15.87 -4.87 2.94
N TRP A 16 -16.57 -4.15 3.82
CA TRP A 16 -17.56 -3.12 3.48
C TRP A 16 -17.04 -1.69 3.72
N GLY A 17 -15.75 -1.52 3.98
CA GLY A 17 -15.14 -0.24 4.33
C GLY A 17 -14.84 -0.10 5.84
N PRO A 18 -14.27 1.05 6.24
CA PRO A 18 -13.74 1.25 7.58
C PRO A 18 -14.85 1.20 8.63
N PRO A 19 -14.51 0.90 9.91
CA PRO A 19 -15.48 0.87 10.97
C PRO A 19 -16.22 2.22 11.06
N THR A 20 -17.54 2.18 11.18
CA THR A 20 -18.36 3.38 11.34
C THR A 20 -18.49 3.74 12.81
N LYS A 21 -18.42 5.04 13.11
CA LYS A 21 -18.66 5.58 14.45
C LYS A 21 -20.15 5.49 14.79
N GLY A 22 -20.47 5.00 15.99
CA GLY A 22 -21.85 4.97 16.48
C GLY A 22 -22.40 6.38 16.81
N GLU A 23 -23.72 6.56 16.73
CA GLU A 23 -24.39 7.85 17.00
C GLU A 23 -24.07 8.42 18.39
N PHE A 24 -24.00 7.55 19.40
CA PHE A 24 -23.73 7.91 20.80
C PHE A 24 -22.29 7.63 21.25
N GLU A 25 -21.42 7.25 20.31
CA GLU A 25 -20.01 6.98 20.59
C GLU A 25 -19.23 8.30 20.58
N SER A 26 -18.38 8.55 21.59
CA SER A 26 -17.46 9.70 21.51
C SER A 26 -16.35 9.42 20.49
N THR A 27 -15.74 10.45 19.92
CA THR A 27 -14.62 10.24 18.97
C THR A 27 -13.46 9.50 19.63
N ALA A 28 -13.14 9.83 20.88
CA ALA A 28 -12.10 9.13 21.63
C ALA A 28 -12.43 7.65 21.88
N ALA A 29 -13.69 7.32 22.19
CA ALA A 29 -14.12 5.93 22.36
C ALA A 29 -14.06 5.15 21.03
N PHE A 30 -14.47 5.78 19.94
CA PHE A 30 -14.35 5.22 18.60
C PHE A 30 -12.89 4.92 18.23
N ASP A 31 -12.00 5.91 18.38
CA ASP A 31 -10.59 5.75 18.08
C ASP A 31 -9.98 4.62 18.93
N GLN A 32 -10.27 4.58 20.23
CA GLN A 32 -9.78 3.52 21.12
C GLN A 32 -10.29 2.13 20.69
N ARG A 33 -11.57 2.00 20.33
CA ARG A 33 -12.14 0.73 19.86
C ARG A 33 -11.45 0.24 18.59
N VAL A 34 -11.23 1.14 17.62
CA VAL A 34 -10.52 0.80 16.37
C VAL A 34 -9.07 0.44 16.67
N HIS A 35 -8.40 1.18 17.56
CA HIS A 35 -7.04 0.87 18.03
C HIS A 35 -6.96 -0.54 18.62
N ASP A 36 -7.84 -0.86 19.57
CA ASP A 36 -7.86 -2.15 20.26
C ASP A 36 -8.14 -3.31 19.30
N GLU A 37 -9.08 -3.12 18.36
CA GLU A 37 -9.39 -4.12 17.34
C GLU A 37 -8.19 -4.38 16.43
N LEU A 38 -7.51 -3.32 15.97
CA LEU A 38 -6.33 -3.44 15.12
C LEU A 38 -5.17 -4.05 15.88
N ASN A 39 -4.88 -3.58 17.08
CA ASN A 39 -3.85 -4.15 17.92
C ASN A 39 -4.09 -5.64 18.13
N ALA A 40 -5.31 -6.06 18.44
CA ALA A 40 -5.64 -7.49 18.59
C ALA A 40 -5.34 -8.29 17.31
N LYS A 41 -5.70 -7.77 16.13
CA LYS A 41 -5.41 -8.41 14.84
C LYS A 41 -3.92 -8.41 14.48
N LEU A 42 -3.16 -7.43 14.98
CA LEU A 42 -1.73 -7.24 14.71
C LEU A 42 -0.82 -7.92 15.75
N GLY A 43 -1.38 -8.71 16.66
CA GLY A 43 -0.63 -9.51 17.64
C GLY A 43 -0.53 -8.91 19.03
N GLY A 44 -1.35 -7.90 19.34
CA GLY A 44 -1.50 -7.31 20.68
C GLY A 44 -0.38 -6.35 21.07
N THR A 45 0.39 -5.84 20.12
CA THR A 45 1.48 -4.89 20.39
C THR A 45 1.24 -3.55 19.72
N ASP A 46 1.52 -2.45 20.43
CA ASP A 46 1.51 -1.09 19.85
C ASP A 46 2.60 -0.86 18.79
N ARG A 47 3.47 -1.86 18.60
CA ARG A 47 4.50 -1.91 17.57
C ARG A 47 4.03 -2.75 16.40
N ILE A 48 4.12 -2.17 15.21
CA ILE A 48 3.84 -2.84 13.95
C ILE A 48 5.15 -3.04 13.20
N VAL A 49 5.29 -4.22 12.61
CA VAL A 49 6.33 -4.54 11.64
C VAL A 49 5.66 -4.82 10.29
N ALA A 50 5.95 -3.96 9.31
CA ALA A 50 5.54 -4.11 7.93
C ALA A 50 6.69 -4.67 7.10
N VAL A 51 6.44 -5.65 6.23
CA VAL A 51 7.45 -6.23 5.33
C VAL A 51 6.93 -6.17 3.90
N ILE A 52 7.43 -5.23 3.12
CA ILE A 52 6.88 -4.88 1.81
C ILE A 52 7.87 -5.27 0.72
N PRO A 53 7.51 -6.12 -0.26
CA PRO A 53 8.37 -6.43 -1.39
C PRO A 53 8.74 -5.15 -2.17
N ILE A 54 10.02 -4.95 -2.48
CA ILE A 54 10.49 -3.71 -3.15
C ILE A 54 10.59 -3.83 -4.68
N ARG A 55 10.16 -4.96 -5.25
CA ARG A 55 10.30 -5.27 -6.68
C ARG A 55 9.86 -4.12 -7.60
N ASP A 56 8.71 -3.52 -7.28
CA ASP A 56 8.09 -2.45 -8.07
C ASP A 56 8.60 -1.05 -7.69
N MET A 57 9.35 -0.95 -6.59
CA MET A 57 9.95 0.28 -6.06
C MET A 57 11.38 0.50 -6.57
N MET A 58 11.93 -0.50 -7.27
CA MET A 58 13.35 -0.59 -7.59
C MET A 58 13.62 -0.35 -9.08
N LYS A 59 14.54 0.56 -9.36
CA LYS A 59 15.09 0.82 -10.70
C LYS A 59 16.60 0.57 -10.69
N TYR A 60 17.13 0.10 -11.80
CA TYR A 60 18.55 -0.16 -11.98
C TYR A 60 19.03 0.37 -13.32
N ASP A 61 20.14 1.09 -13.30
CA ASP A 61 20.88 1.56 -14.47
C ASP A 61 22.17 0.75 -14.58
N ALA A 62 22.28 -0.05 -15.65
CA ALA A 62 23.42 -0.93 -15.87
C ALA A 62 24.68 -0.17 -16.31
N ASP A 63 24.53 0.95 -17.01
CA ASP A 63 25.68 1.72 -17.54
C ASP A 63 26.41 2.42 -16.40
N THR A 64 25.67 2.88 -15.40
CA THR A 64 26.21 3.54 -14.20
C THR A 64 26.30 2.61 -12.99
N SER A 65 25.92 1.35 -13.13
CA SER A 65 25.80 0.37 -12.03
C SER A 65 25.04 0.92 -10.82
N THR A 66 24.00 1.71 -11.07
CA THR A 66 23.29 2.46 -10.04
C THR A 66 21.92 1.87 -9.77
N LEU A 67 21.68 1.53 -8.51
CA LEU A 67 20.40 1.09 -7.99
C LEU A 67 19.68 2.28 -7.35
N THR A 68 18.40 2.45 -7.65
CA THR A 68 17.51 3.39 -6.96
C THR A 68 16.30 2.66 -6.41
N ILE A 69 16.03 2.82 -5.11
CA ILE A 69 14.81 2.33 -4.45
C ILE A 69 14.01 3.56 -4.02
N ASN A 70 12.80 3.69 -4.54
CA ASN A 70 11.86 4.73 -4.14
C ASN A 70 10.54 4.09 -3.68
N PRO A 71 10.30 4.00 -2.36
CA PRO A 71 9.09 3.39 -1.82
C PRO A 71 7.85 4.31 -1.93
N VAL A 72 8.03 5.57 -2.31
CA VAL A 72 6.93 6.53 -2.41
C VAL A 72 6.11 6.22 -3.66
N ASP A 73 4.86 5.82 -3.44
CA ASP A 73 3.86 5.71 -4.49
C ASP A 73 3.30 7.09 -4.82
N LYS A 74 2.84 7.84 -3.80
CA LYS A 74 2.28 9.18 -3.95
C LYS A 74 2.58 10.06 -2.73
N ARG A 75 2.67 11.38 -2.94
CA ARG A 75 2.55 12.37 -1.86
C ARG A 75 1.10 12.82 -1.74
N VAL A 76 0.49 12.58 -0.57
CA VAL A 76 -0.90 12.98 -0.27
C VAL A 76 -0.93 14.40 0.27
N LYS A 77 0.08 14.78 1.06
CA LYS A 77 0.33 16.12 1.57
C LYS A 77 1.83 16.41 1.55
N GLU A 78 2.22 17.65 1.81
CA GLU A 78 3.63 18.06 1.83
C GLU A 78 4.52 17.12 2.66
N ASN A 79 4.02 16.67 3.82
CA ASN A 79 4.76 15.80 4.75
C ASN A 79 4.13 14.40 4.93
N VAL A 80 3.31 13.93 3.99
CA VAL A 80 2.70 12.59 4.06
C VAL A 80 2.85 11.86 2.73
N ILE A 81 3.49 10.70 2.79
CA ILE A 81 3.68 9.79 1.65
C ILE A 81 2.81 8.54 1.82
N THR A 82 2.50 7.91 0.68
CA THR A 82 1.99 6.54 0.63
C THR A 82 3.10 5.60 0.21
N VAL A 83 3.18 4.45 0.87
CA VAL A 83 3.97 3.30 0.42
C VAL A 83 2.99 2.19 0.08
N LYS A 84 2.98 1.75 -1.17
CA LYS A 84 2.12 0.64 -1.61
C LYS A 84 2.65 -0.67 -1.01
N ALA A 85 1.88 -1.26 -0.10
CA ALA A 85 2.26 -2.48 0.61
C ALA A 85 1.81 -3.73 -0.14
N TYR A 86 0.60 -3.72 -0.70
CA TYR A 86 0.00 -4.86 -1.37
C TYR A 86 -1.05 -4.41 -2.40
N SER A 87 -1.29 -5.23 -3.42
CA SER A 87 -2.35 -5.04 -4.40
C SER A 87 -2.82 -6.39 -4.90
N ASP A 88 -4.13 -6.55 -5.01
CA ASP A 88 -4.77 -7.76 -5.51
C ASP A 88 -5.81 -7.42 -6.58
N ILE A 89 -6.22 -8.44 -7.33
CA ILE A 89 -7.34 -8.38 -8.27
C ILE A 89 -8.47 -9.22 -7.66
N ASP A 90 -9.50 -8.56 -7.14
CA ASP A 90 -10.61 -9.24 -6.44
C ASP A 90 -11.65 -9.81 -7.40
N GLY A 91 -11.68 -9.33 -8.64
CA GLY A 91 -12.66 -9.77 -9.62
C GLY A 91 -12.43 -9.22 -11.02
N GLU A 92 -12.68 -10.09 -11.98
CA GLU A 92 -12.68 -9.81 -13.40
C GLU A 92 -14.02 -10.24 -13.99
N SER A 93 -14.64 -9.38 -14.78
CA SER A 93 -15.88 -9.69 -15.50
C SER A 93 -15.97 -8.86 -16.77
N THR A 94 -16.83 -9.24 -17.69
CA THR A 94 -17.09 -8.47 -18.91
C THR A 94 -18.57 -8.10 -19.02
N TYR A 95 -18.86 -7.00 -19.71
CA TYR A 95 -20.24 -6.61 -20.05
C TYR A 95 -20.26 -5.78 -21.34
N VAL A 96 -21.39 -5.73 -22.04
CA VAL A 96 -21.55 -4.84 -23.20
C VAL A 96 -22.00 -3.46 -22.72
N GLY A 97 -21.15 -2.45 -22.88
CA GLY A 97 -21.48 -1.06 -22.65
C GLY A 97 -22.01 -0.40 -23.93
N SER A 98 -22.95 0.53 -23.80
CA SER A 98 -23.42 1.35 -24.92
C SER A 98 -23.49 2.83 -24.54
N ASN A 99 -23.33 3.72 -25.53
CA ASN A 99 -23.53 5.15 -25.36
C ASN A 99 -24.89 5.60 -25.91
N ALA A 100 -25.22 6.89 -25.73
CA ALA A 100 -26.49 7.47 -26.17
C ALA A 100 -26.68 7.50 -27.70
N TYR A 101 -25.63 7.27 -28.49
CA TYR A 101 -25.67 7.22 -29.96
C TYR A 101 -25.83 5.79 -30.51
N GLY A 102 -26.01 4.80 -29.63
CA GLY A 102 -26.20 3.40 -30.01
C GLY A 102 -24.92 2.64 -30.32
N ALA A 103 -23.74 3.26 -30.18
CA ALA A 103 -22.48 2.54 -30.28
C ALA A 103 -22.28 1.66 -29.03
N SER A 104 -21.85 0.42 -29.24
CA SER A 104 -21.58 -0.55 -28.18
C SER A 104 -20.17 -1.14 -28.28
N THR A 105 -19.64 -1.56 -27.14
CA THR A 105 -18.38 -2.29 -27.04
C THR A 105 -18.45 -3.27 -25.87
N GLU A 106 -17.72 -4.37 -25.96
CA GLU A 106 -17.40 -5.17 -24.78
C GLU A 106 -16.50 -4.34 -23.87
N VAL A 107 -16.79 -4.38 -22.56
CA VAL A 107 -16.08 -3.66 -21.50
C VAL A 107 -15.56 -4.69 -20.51
N SER A 108 -14.25 -4.63 -20.26
CA SER A 108 -13.61 -5.41 -19.19
C SER A 108 -13.72 -4.65 -17.88
N ARG A 109 -14.24 -5.29 -16.84
CA ARG A 109 -14.35 -4.75 -15.49
C ARG A 109 -13.32 -5.42 -14.60
N HIS A 110 -12.52 -4.59 -13.94
CA HIS A 110 -11.52 -5.03 -12.96
C HIS A 110 -11.77 -4.33 -11.63
N THR A 111 -11.74 -5.10 -10.54
CA THR A 111 -11.70 -4.55 -9.18
C THR A 111 -10.36 -4.88 -8.55
N PHE A 112 -9.65 -3.85 -8.12
CA PHE A 112 -8.37 -3.98 -7.44
C PHE A 112 -8.52 -3.54 -5.98
N THR A 113 -8.09 -4.38 -5.04
CA THR A 113 -7.88 -3.96 -3.66
C THR A 113 -6.42 -3.61 -3.46
N GLN A 114 -6.14 -2.45 -2.88
CA GLN A 114 -4.80 -1.92 -2.67
C GLN A 114 -4.62 -1.52 -1.21
N PHE A 115 -3.47 -1.87 -0.63
CA PHE A 115 -3.10 -1.47 0.71
C PHE A 115 -1.91 -0.53 0.65
N TYR A 116 -2.04 0.58 1.37
CA TYR A 116 -1.05 1.62 1.49
C TYR A 116 -0.71 1.85 2.94
N MET A 117 0.56 2.15 3.20
CA MET A 117 0.99 2.73 4.47
C MET A 117 1.02 4.25 4.31
N LEU A 118 0.31 4.97 5.19
CA LEU A 118 0.43 6.42 5.30
C LEU A 118 1.51 6.75 6.32
N LEU A 119 2.60 7.33 5.84
CA LEU A 119 3.76 7.65 6.65
C LEU A 119 3.99 9.16 6.63
N PRO A 120 4.24 9.80 7.79
CA PRO A 120 4.91 11.09 7.82
C PRO A 120 6.23 10.97 7.08
N ALA A 121 6.54 11.93 6.21
CA ALA A 121 7.78 11.97 5.44
C ALA A 121 8.68 13.09 5.95
N ARG A 122 9.95 12.75 6.20
CA ARG A 122 11.03 13.65 6.59
C ARG A 122 12.24 13.39 5.71
N GLY A 123 12.63 14.39 4.92
CA GLY A 123 13.86 14.32 4.12
C GLY A 123 13.74 13.46 2.86
N GLN A 124 14.82 12.72 2.55
CA GLN A 124 14.98 11.97 1.32
C GLN A 124 14.41 10.55 1.45
N THR A 125 13.37 10.29 0.68
CA THR A 125 12.63 9.01 0.72
C THR A 125 13.20 7.95 -0.22
N ALA A 126 14.09 8.31 -1.15
CA ALA A 126 14.71 7.40 -2.09
C ALA A 126 16.18 7.14 -1.74
N ILE A 127 16.60 5.88 -1.76
CA ILE A 127 18.00 5.49 -1.64
C ILE A 127 18.56 5.28 -3.04
N THR A 128 19.79 5.76 -3.25
CA THR A 128 20.59 5.42 -4.42
C THR A 128 21.90 4.80 -3.95
N SER A 129 22.33 3.72 -4.58
CA SER A 129 23.59 3.03 -4.24
C SER A 129 24.21 2.39 -5.48
N THR A 130 25.54 2.33 -5.52
CA THR A 130 26.25 1.58 -6.55
C THR A 130 26.19 0.09 -6.22
N MET A 131 25.72 -0.72 -7.16
CA MET A 131 25.50 -2.16 -6.96
C MET A 131 25.79 -2.96 -8.23
N ALA A 132 26.44 -4.11 -8.08
CA ALA A 132 26.67 -5.03 -9.20
C ALA A 132 25.34 -5.59 -9.74
N PRO A 133 25.22 -5.88 -11.05
CA PRO A 133 23.97 -6.32 -11.67
C PRO A 133 23.33 -7.55 -11.02
N ASP A 134 24.13 -8.55 -10.65
CA ASP A 134 23.61 -9.79 -10.04
C ASP A 134 23.09 -9.55 -8.61
N ALA A 135 23.74 -8.68 -7.85
CA ALA A 135 23.27 -8.26 -6.53
C ALA A 135 21.97 -7.45 -6.65
N ALA A 136 21.88 -6.55 -7.62
CA ALA A 136 20.66 -5.79 -7.89
C ALA A 136 19.50 -6.71 -8.31
N ARG A 137 19.76 -7.73 -9.15
CA ARG A 137 18.75 -8.74 -9.53
C ARG A 137 18.26 -9.52 -8.32
N SER A 138 19.17 -10.02 -7.48
CA SER A 138 18.82 -10.74 -6.24
C SER A 138 17.96 -9.87 -5.33
N LEU A 139 18.34 -8.60 -5.14
CA LEU A 139 17.57 -7.66 -4.33
C LEU A 139 16.21 -7.32 -4.94
N LYS A 140 16.06 -7.29 -6.27
CA LYS A 140 14.75 -7.09 -6.92
C LYS A 140 13.78 -8.25 -6.66
N GLU A 141 14.33 -9.46 -6.65
CA GLU A 141 13.55 -10.69 -6.56
C GLU A 141 13.17 -11.00 -5.11
N ASN A 142 14.09 -10.76 -4.17
CA ASN A 142 14.01 -11.22 -2.78
C ASN A 142 14.02 -10.08 -1.75
N GLY A 143 14.26 -8.84 -2.19
CA GLY A 143 14.35 -7.69 -1.31
C GLY A 143 13.01 -7.28 -0.73
N SER A 144 13.06 -6.76 0.50
CA SER A 144 11.91 -6.21 1.19
C SER A 144 12.27 -4.93 1.94
N LEU A 145 11.32 -4.01 2.00
CA LEU A 145 11.34 -2.85 2.88
C LEU A 145 10.65 -3.26 4.18
N VAL A 146 11.39 -3.22 5.28
CA VAL A 146 10.85 -3.45 6.62
C VAL A 146 10.62 -2.11 7.31
N LEU A 147 9.37 -1.82 7.64
CA LEU A 147 9.01 -0.65 8.46
C LEU A 147 8.68 -1.13 9.87
N VAL A 148 9.30 -0.52 10.87
CA VAL A 148 8.98 -0.76 12.28
C VAL A 148 8.49 0.55 12.87
N GLY A 149 7.33 0.53 13.51
CA GLY A 149 6.71 1.76 14.00
C GLY A 149 5.49 1.52 14.86
N SER A 150 4.72 2.57 15.09
CA SER A 150 3.45 2.54 15.82
C SER A 150 2.30 3.01 14.94
N LEU A 151 1.09 2.60 15.26
CA LEU A 151 -0.13 3.10 14.66
C LEU A 151 -0.27 4.63 14.81
N LEU A 152 -0.84 5.27 13.79
CA LEU A 152 -1.14 6.71 13.79
C LEU A 152 -2.63 6.92 13.50
N SER A 153 -3.33 7.60 14.41
CA SER A 153 -4.73 7.99 14.16
C SER A 153 -4.84 9.04 13.03
N PRO A 154 -5.84 8.96 12.11
CA PRO A 154 -6.84 7.90 12.00
C PRO A 154 -6.19 6.60 11.48
N TYR A 155 -6.32 5.53 12.26
CA TYR A 155 -5.56 4.30 12.06
C TYR A 155 -5.78 3.70 10.68
N ILE A 156 -7.02 3.74 10.20
CA ILE A 156 -7.40 3.30 8.87
C ILE A 156 -8.13 4.42 8.15
N ALA A 157 -7.80 4.60 6.87
CA ALA A 157 -8.63 5.34 5.93
C ALA A 157 -8.98 4.46 4.72
N TYR A 158 -10.05 4.82 4.02
CA TYR A 158 -10.55 4.10 2.87
C TYR A 158 -10.94 5.06 1.76
N GLU A 159 -10.59 4.71 0.54
CA GLU A 159 -10.97 5.45 -0.65
C GLU A 159 -11.43 4.48 -1.73
N ARG A 160 -12.49 4.85 -2.44
CA ARG A 160 -12.97 4.12 -3.62
C ARG A 160 -12.83 5.02 -4.83
N GLN A 161 -11.98 4.62 -5.77
CA GLN A 161 -11.83 5.30 -7.05
C GLN A 161 -12.40 4.42 -8.16
N ARG A 162 -13.15 5.01 -9.09
CA ARG A 162 -13.68 4.29 -10.25
C ARG A 162 -13.36 5.06 -11.54
N GLY A 163 -12.60 4.42 -12.42
CA GLY A 163 -12.46 4.84 -13.81
C GLY A 163 -13.70 4.44 -14.59
N ARG A 164 -14.25 5.39 -15.37
CA ARG A 164 -15.38 5.09 -16.26
C ARG A 164 -14.84 4.65 -17.63
N PRO A 165 -15.33 3.54 -18.19
CA PRO A 165 -14.89 3.08 -19.50
C PRO A 165 -15.37 4.04 -20.59
N THR A 166 -14.62 4.08 -21.69
CA THR A 166 -14.96 4.79 -22.92
C THR A 166 -14.91 3.82 -24.11
N ILE A 167 -15.42 4.22 -25.28
CA ILE A 167 -15.33 3.37 -26.48
C ILE A 167 -13.87 3.09 -26.86
N SER A 168 -12.98 4.07 -26.71
CA SER A 168 -11.55 3.94 -27.02
C SER A 168 -10.74 3.25 -25.91
N ASP A 169 -11.27 3.20 -24.69
CA ASP A 169 -10.66 2.57 -23.53
C ASP A 169 -11.75 1.83 -22.73
N PRO A 170 -12.09 0.59 -23.14
CA PRO A 170 -13.21 -0.16 -22.60
C PRO A 170 -12.88 -0.85 -21.27
N ASN A 171 -12.15 -0.19 -20.38
CA ASN A 171 -11.78 -0.71 -19.06
C ASN A 171 -12.57 0.00 -17.94
N ASP A 172 -13.47 -0.72 -17.27
CA ASP A 172 -14.20 -0.28 -16.07
C ASP A 172 -13.42 -0.70 -14.82
N VAL A 173 -12.50 0.16 -14.38
CA VAL A 173 -11.61 -0.15 -13.27
C VAL A 173 -12.12 0.47 -11.97
N THR A 174 -12.24 -0.35 -10.93
CA THR A 174 -12.50 0.10 -9.56
C THR A 174 -11.30 -0.20 -8.67
N TYR A 175 -10.79 0.80 -7.96
CA TYR A 175 -9.77 0.66 -6.92
C TYR A 175 -10.42 0.81 -5.55
N LEU A 176 -10.24 -0.18 -4.68
CA LEU A 176 -10.56 -0.17 -3.26
C LEU A 176 -9.25 0.04 -2.50
N GLN A 177 -9.02 1.26 -2.02
CA GLN A 177 -7.75 1.65 -1.41
C GLN A 177 -7.92 1.73 0.09
N PHE A 178 -7.14 0.93 0.81
CA PHE A 178 -7.06 0.92 2.25
C PHE A 178 -5.73 1.53 2.67
N TYR A 179 -5.78 2.43 3.63
CA TYR A 179 -4.62 3.14 4.13
C TYR A 179 -4.45 2.84 5.62
N LEU A 180 -3.26 2.39 6.02
CA LEU A 180 -2.90 2.19 7.42
C LEU A 180 -1.96 3.33 7.85
N GLY A 181 -2.41 4.15 8.81
CA GLY A 181 -1.61 5.22 9.40
C GLY A 181 -0.52 4.65 10.30
N MET A 182 0.74 5.01 10.05
CA MET A 182 1.88 4.60 10.87
C MET A 182 2.89 5.73 11.06
N ILE A 183 3.47 5.83 12.26
CA ILE A 183 4.72 6.55 12.48
C ILE A 183 5.86 5.53 12.39
N ALA A 184 6.60 5.55 11.28
CA ALA A 184 7.78 4.71 11.12
C ALA A 184 8.90 5.23 12.05
N GLN A 185 9.38 4.35 12.94
CA GLN A 185 10.57 4.60 13.77
C GLN A 185 11.83 4.11 13.07
N CYS A 186 11.69 3.10 12.21
CA CYS A 186 12.78 2.52 11.43
C CYS A 186 12.26 2.06 10.07
N ALA A 187 13.05 2.27 9.02
CA ALA A 187 12.80 1.77 7.68
C ALA A 187 14.11 1.21 7.11
N VAL A 188 14.16 -0.11 6.92
CA VAL A 188 15.36 -0.82 6.46
C VAL A 188 15.05 -1.61 5.19
N ILE A 189 16.00 -1.65 4.27
CA ILE A 189 15.97 -2.58 3.14
C ILE A 189 16.69 -3.85 3.58
N VAL A 190 16.03 -4.98 3.38
CA VAL A 190 16.52 -6.30 3.73
C VAL A 190 16.57 -7.16 2.48
N ASN A 191 17.63 -7.94 2.30
CA ASN A 191 17.73 -8.99 1.30
C ASN A 191 17.99 -10.32 2.01
N GLN A 192 17.09 -11.30 1.84
CA GLN A 192 17.26 -12.64 2.44
C GLN A 192 17.55 -12.64 3.96
N GLY A 193 17.03 -11.65 4.68
CA GLY A 193 17.22 -11.50 6.14
C GLY A 193 18.37 -10.57 6.55
N GLU A 194 19.22 -10.14 5.61
CA GLU A 194 20.33 -9.22 5.89
C GLU A 194 19.98 -7.77 5.56
N GLU A 195 20.33 -6.83 6.44
CA GLU A 195 20.16 -5.40 6.21
C GLU A 195 21.14 -4.92 5.12
N VAL A 196 20.62 -4.31 4.06
CA VAL A 196 21.43 -3.76 2.95
C VAL A 196 21.33 -2.23 2.83
N GLY A 197 20.44 -1.59 3.59
CA GLY A 197 20.32 -0.13 3.60
C GLY A 197 19.23 0.40 4.52
N ARG A 198 19.22 1.72 4.75
CA ARG A 198 18.23 2.43 5.58
C ARG A 198 17.63 3.60 4.85
N ILE A 199 16.30 3.76 4.96
CA ILE A 199 15.57 4.92 4.43
C ILE A 199 15.30 5.88 5.58
N ALA A 200 15.55 7.16 5.36
CA ALA A 200 15.04 8.22 6.24
C ALA A 200 13.58 8.50 5.86
N LEU A 201 12.65 8.15 6.75
CA LEU A 201 11.22 8.44 6.62
C LEU A 201 10.77 9.47 7.64
#